data_AF-A0A7S2BV70-F1
#
_entry.id   AF-A0A7S2BV70-F1
#
_cell.length_a   1.000
_cell.length_b   1.000
_cell.length_c   1.000
_cell.angle_alpha   90.00
_cell.angle_beta   90.00
_cell.angle_gamma   90.00
#
_symmetry.space_group_name_H-M   'P 1'
#
loop_
_entity.id
_entity.type
_entity.pdbx_description
1 polymer ?
#
loop_
_entity_poly.entity_id
_entity_poly.type
_entity_poly.pdbx_seq_one_letter_code
_entity_poly.pdbx_strand_id
1 'polypeptide(L)'
;MWEARGGLAKALEHREKALELMSKEMEPTHPENLIGLDLIAGTLMGQELWFAARELYAKASADLSGAYGEGRVELSRTLNQRAFGVDMARERFQFAIEDRASSAIEAKLRDPEGTQ
;
A
#
# COMPACT_ATOMS: atom_id res chain seq x y z
N MET A 1 -9.69 -17.85 -1.63
CA MET A 1 -9.72 -16.38 -1.45
C MET A 1 -9.62 -15.98 0.04
N TRP A 2 -10.24 -16.72 0.98
CA TRP A 2 -10.19 -16.42 2.42
C TRP A 2 -8.84 -16.73 3.08
N GLU A 3 -8.22 -17.86 2.73
CA GLU A 3 -6.90 -18.25 3.28
C GLU A 3 -5.79 -17.25 2.94
N ALA A 4 -5.81 -16.71 1.71
CA ALA A 4 -4.86 -15.68 1.29
C ALA A 4 -5.02 -14.38 2.11
N ARG A 5 -6.27 -13.92 2.33
CA ARG A 5 -6.54 -12.75 3.18
C ARG A 5 -6.20 -12.99 4.65
N GLY A 6 -6.48 -14.19 5.17
CA GLY A 6 -6.10 -14.59 6.53
C GLY A 6 -4.58 -14.68 6.75
N GLY A 7 -3.84 -15.15 5.73
CA GLY A 7 -2.37 -15.16 5.74
C GLY A 7 -1.77 -13.75 5.72
N LEU A 8 -2.36 -12.84 4.95
CA LEU A 8 -1.93 -11.44 4.89
C LEU A 8 -2.19 -10.70 6.21
N ALA A 9 -3.31 -10.98 6.91
CA ALA A 9 -3.59 -10.40 8.22
C ALA A 9 -2.58 -10.83 9.28
N LYS A 10 -2.19 -12.12 9.32
CA LYS A 10 -1.12 -12.59 10.22
C LYS A 10 0.23 -11.98 9.86
N ALA A 11 0.54 -11.86 8.57
CA ALA A 11 1.77 -11.24 8.11
C ALA A 11 1.86 -9.75 8.48
N LEU A 12 0.72 -9.04 8.47
CA LEU A 12 0.62 -7.66 8.92
C LEU A 12 0.97 -7.54 10.42
N GLU A 13 0.34 -8.34 11.27
CA GLU A 13 0.60 -8.34 12.72
C GLU A 13 2.08 -8.60 13.04
N HIS A 14 2.70 -9.58 12.37
CA HIS A 14 4.12 -9.87 12.56
C HIS A 14 5.02 -8.72 12.12
N ARG A 15 4.68 -8.04 11.01
CA ARG A 15 5.45 -6.90 10.49
C ARG A 15 5.30 -5.66 11.36
N GLU A 16 4.10 -5.38 11.87
CA GLU A 16 3.86 -4.27 12.80
C GLU A 16 4.67 -4.45 14.09
N LYS A 17 4.65 -5.66 14.67
CA LYS A 17 5.47 -5.97 15.85
C LYS A 17 6.97 -5.85 15.58
N ALA A 18 7.43 -6.32 14.42
CA ALA A 18 8.84 -6.19 14.04
C ALA A 18 9.24 -4.72 13.88
N LEU A 19 8.40 -3.92 13.22
CA LEU A 19 8.64 -2.49 13.05
C LEU A 19 8.62 -1.75 14.38
N GLU A 20 7.73 -2.10 15.31
CA GLU A 20 7.68 -1.50 16.65
C GLU A 20 8.96 -1.79 17.45
N LEU A 21 9.45 -3.04 17.39
CA LEU A 21 10.70 -3.43 18.04
C LEU A 21 11.90 -2.72 17.43
N MET A 22 11.99 -2.67 16.09
CA MET A 22 13.06 -1.96 15.38
C MET A 22 13.03 -0.45 15.65
N SER A 23 11.85 0.15 15.69
CA SER A 23 11.69 1.60 15.93
C SER A 23 12.08 2.03 17.35
N LYS A 24 12.14 1.10 18.31
CA LYS A 24 12.61 1.37 19.69
C LYS A 24 14.14 1.38 19.79
N GLU A 25 14.81 0.59 18.95
CA GLU A 25 16.26 0.41 18.97
C GLU A 25 16.98 1.30 17.95
N MET A 26 16.28 1.78 16.92
CA MET A 26 16.86 2.50 15.78
C MET A 26 16.36 3.94 15.70
N GLU A 27 17.24 4.84 15.25
CA GLU A 27 16.84 6.20 14.88
C GLU A 27 15.71 6.17 13.83
N PRO A 28 14.70 7.04 13.91
CA PRO A 28 13.60 7.11 12.93
C PRO A 28 14.05 7.21 11.47
N THR A 29 15.27 7.72 11.23
CA THR A 29 15.86 7.85 9.89
C THR A 29 16.47 6.57 9.33
N HIS A 30 16.48 5.48 10.09
CA HIS A 30 17.13 4.27 9.66
C HIS A 30 16.43 3.66 8.43
N PRO A 31 17.15 3.25 7.37
CA PRO A 31 16.58 2.67 6.16
C PRO A 31 15.62 1.48 6.36
N GLU A 32 15.68 0.82 7.50
CA GLU A 32 15.00 -0.46 7.77
C GLU A 32 13.61 -0.19 8.35
N ASN A 33 13.40 0.99 8.93
CA ASN A 33 12.06 1.53 9.17
C ASN A 33 11.32 1.76 7.85
N LEU A 34 11.99 2.26 6.81
CA LEU A 34 11.38 2.38 5.47
C LEU A 34 11.02 1.03 4.87
N ILE A 35 11.91 0.04 5.00
CA ILE A 35 11.65 -1.32 4.51
C ILE A 35 10.43 -1.92 5.24
N GLY A 36 10.33 -1.74 6.56
CA GLY A 36 9.17 -2.19 7.33
C GLY A 36 7.87 -1.53 6.88
N LEU A 37 7.87 -0.21 6.67
CA LEU A 37 6.72 0.54 6.15
C LEU A 37 6.32 0.06 4.75
N ASP A 38 7.30 -0.16 3.85
CA ASP A 38 7.07 -0.68 2.50
C ASP A 38 6.40 -2.06 2.52
N LEU A 39 6.85 -2.95 3.41
CA LEU A 39 6.30 -4.31 3.54
C LEU A 39 4.86 -4.32 4.08
N ILE A 40 4.56 -3.44 5.06
CA ILE A 40 3.22 -3.25 5.61
C ILE A 40 2.31 -2.68 4.54
N ALA A 41 2.72 -1.60 3.86
CA ALA A 41 1.95 -0.97 2.79
C ALA A 41 1.65 -1.95 1.64
N GLY A 42 2.63 -2.74 1.20
CA GLY A 42 2.42 -3.77 0.18
C GLY A 42 1.41 -4.84 0.61
N THR A 43 1.40 -5.21 1.89
CA THR A 43 0.42 -6.15 2.46
C THR A 43 -0.99 -5.56 2.48
N LEU A 44 -1.12 -4.27 2.78
CA LEU A 44 -2.39 -3.54 2.75
C LEU A 44 -2.92 -3.37 1.32
N MET A 45 -2.05 -3.01 0.38
CA MET A 45 -2.40 -2.91 -1.06
C MET A 45 -2.89 -4.26 -1.61
N GLY A 46 -2.23 -5.37 -1.24
CA GLY A 46 -2.67 -6.72 -1.62
C GLY A 46 -4.02 -7.14 -1.04
N GLN A 47 -4.50 -6.44 0.00
CA GLN A 47 -5.84 -6.58 0.57
C GLN A 47 -6.83 -5.52 0.06
N GLU A 48 -6.43 -4.71 -0.92
CA GLU A 48 -7.19 -3.58 -1.46
C GLU A 48 -7.47 -2.49 -0.39
N LEU A 49 -6.70 -2.47 0.70
CA LEU A 49 -6.76 -1.49 1.77
C LEU A 49 -5.88 -0.27 1.44
N TRP A 50 -6.13 0.33 0.28
CA TRP A 50 -5.32 1.44 -0.27
C TRP A 50 -5.23 2.65 0.65
N PHE A 51 -6.34 2.99 1.32
CA PHE A 51 -6.39 4.13 2.24
C PHE A 51 -5.48 3.92 3.46
N ALA A 52 -5.50 2.71 4.04
CA ALA A 52 -4.64 2.38 5.17
C ALA A 52 -3.15 2.41 4.78
N ALA A 53 -2.81 1.92 3.58
CA ALA A 53 -1.44 1.98 3.07
C ALA A 53 -0.96 3.43 2.87
N ARG A 54 -1.82 4.32 2.38
CA ARG A 54 -1.49 5.75 2.23
C ARG A 54 -1.35 6.44 3.59
N GLU A 55 -2.27 6.18 4.51
CA GLU A 55 -2.26 6.76 5.85
C GLU A 55 -1.00 6.38 6.63
N LEU A 56 -0.50 5.14 6.45
CA LEU A 56 0.75 4.68 7.03
C LEU A 56 1.92 5.59 6.66
N TYR A 57 2.12 5.86 5.38
CA TYR A 57 3.19 6.75 4.90
C TYR A 57 2.97 8.21 5.33
N ALA A 58 1.71 8.67 5.35
CA ALA A 58 1.38 10.03 5.75
C ALA A 58 1.70 10.28 7.24
N LYS A 59 1.37 9.32 8.12
CA LYS A 59 1.71 9.37 9.55
C LYS A 59 3.22 9.41 9.75
N ALA A 60 3.96 8.48 9.14
CA ALA A 60 5.42 8.44 9.23
C ALA A 60 6.07 9.75 8.72
N SER A 61 5.52 10.34 7.66
CA SER A 61 6.01 11.62 7.12
C SER A 61 5.74 12.79 8.07
N ALA A 62 4.56 12.84 8.69
CA ALA A 62 4.20 13.88 9.65
C ALA A 62 5.09 13.84 10.90
N ASP A 63 5.38 12.63 11.41
CA ASP A 63 6.25 12.43 12.57
C ASP A 63 7.69 12.92 12.30
N LEU A 64 8.17 12.79 11.06
CA LEU A 64 9.49 13.24 10.65
C LEU A 64 9.55 14.74 10.33
N SER A 65 8.46 15.32 9.81
CA SER A 65 8.39 16.74 9.45
C SER A 65 8.43 17.68 10.67
N GLY A 66 8.15 17.18 11.87
CA GLY A 66 8.21 17.95 13.12
C GLY A 66 9.60 18.09 13.74
N ALA A 67 10.62 17.40 13.21
CA ALA A 67 11.96 17.35 13.79
C ALA A 67 13.02 17.98 12.86
N TYR A 68 13.90 18.82 13.40
CA TYR A 68 14.97 19.48 12.63
C TYR A 68 16.14 18.53 12.33
N GLY A 69 16.45 18.34 11.04
CA GLY A 69 17.63 17.61 10.54
C GLY A 69 17.52 17.27 9.05
N GLU A 70 18.56 17.52 8.26
CA GLU A 70 18.55 17.36 6.79
C GLU A 70 18.10 15.96 6.34
N GLY A 71 18.61 14.90 6.99
CA GLY A 71 18.21 13.52 6.69
C GLY A 71 16.73 13.18 7.00
N ARG A 72 16.10 13.87 7.96
CA ARG A 72 14.67 13.68 8.28
C ARG A 72 13.75 14.33 7.25
N VAL A 73 14.16 15.47 6.69
CA VAL A 73 13.42 16.16 5.61
C VAL A 73 13.43 15.33 4.32
N GLU A 74 14.58 14.76 3.96
CA GLU A 74 14.69 13.88 2.79
C GLU A 74 13.85 12.61 2.93
N LEU A 75 13.79 12.07 4.15
CA LEU A 75 12.96 10.92 4.47
C LEU A 75 11.47 11.23 4.39
N SER A 76 11.00 12.35 4.95
CA SER A 76 9.61 12.81 4.84
C SER A 76 9.20 12.97 3.36
N ARG A 77 10.06 13.57 2.53
CA ARG A 77 9.83 13.66 1.09
C ARG A 77 9.70 12.28 0.44
N THR A 78 10.56 11.34 0.80
CA THR A 78 10.51 9.97 0.28
C THR A 78 9.19 9.29 0.65
N LEU A 79 8.73 9.41 1.89
CA LEU A 79 7.45 8.86 2.34
C LEU A 79 6.25 9.49 1.62
N ASN A 80 6.29 10.80 1.34
CA ASN A 80 5.27 11.46 0.52
C ASN A 80 5.22 10.90 -0.91
N GLN A 81 6.38 10.58 -1.51
CA GLN A 81 6.44 9.93 -2.82
C GLN A 81 5.87 8.50 -2.76
N ARG A 82 6.11 7.75 -1.68
CA ARG A 82 5.50 6.43 -1.49
C ARG A 82 3.99 6.50 -1.36
N ALA A 83 3.47 7.48 -0.61
CA ALA A 83 2.03 7.74 -0.51
C ALA A 83 1.41 8.02 -1.89
N PHE A 84 2.06 8.85 -2.71
CA PHE A 84 1.63 9.09 -4.09
C PHE A 84 1.66 7.82 -4.95
N GLY A 85 2.68 6.98 -4.78
CA GLY A 85 2.76 5.68 -5.45
C GLY A 85 1.58 4.75 -5.13
N VAL A 86 1.08 4.78 -3.89
CA VAL A 86 -0.12 4.03 -3.47
C VAL A 86 -1.37 4.53 -4.20
N ASP A 87 -1.55 5.86 -4.31
CA ASP A 87 -2.67 6.44 -5.05
C ASP A 87 -2.65 6.02 -6.53
N MET A 88 -1.47 6.12 -7.17
CA MET A 88 -1.29 5.70 -8.56
C MET A 88 -1.56 4.19 -8.75
N ALA A 89 -1.14 3.35 -7.81
CA ALA A 89 -1.40 1.92 -7.87
C ALA A 89 -2.89 1.60 -7.73
N ARG A 90 -3.61 2.33 -6.86
CA ARG A 90 -5.06 2.22 -6.72
C ARG A 90 -5.78 2.61 -8.01
N GLU A 91 -5.39 3.72 -8.64
CA GLU A 91 -6.00 4.18 -9.90
C GLU A 91 -5.78 3.17 -11.04
N ARG A 92 -4.57 2.62 -11.16
CA ARG A 92 -4.28 1.56 -12.14
C ARG A 92 -5.10 0.31 -11.90
N PHE A 93 -5.28 -0.08 -10.65
CA PHE A 93 -6.10 -1.22 -10.27
C PHE A 93 -7.57 -0.98 -10.65
N GLN A 94 -8.10 0.22 -10.36
CA GLN A 94 -9.45 0.62 -10.72
C GLN A 94 -9.67 0.60 -12.23
N PHE A 95 -8.74 1.20 -12.99
CA PHE A 95 -8.79 1.19 -14.45
C PHE A 95 -8.78 -0.24 -15.02
N ALA A 96 -7.97 -1.14 -14.47
CA ALA A 96 -7.93 -2.54 -14.91
C ALA A 96 -9.25 -3.29 -14.63
N ILE A 97 -9.97 -2.94 -13.56
CA ILE A 97 -11.30 -3.49 -13.28
C ILE A 97 -12.31 -2.96 -14.31
N GLU A 98 -12.28 -1.66 -14.58
CA GLU A 98 -13.19 -1.00 -15.53
C GLU A 98 -13.00 -1.49 -16.96
N ASP A 99 -11.74 -1.61 -17.43
CA ASP A 99 -11.39 -2.15 -18.74
C ASP A 99 -11.89 -3.60 -18.91
N ARG A 100 -11.70 -4.43 -17.88
CA ARG A 100 -12.20 -5.81 -17.85
C ARG A 100 -13.72 -5.86 -17.87
N ALA A 101 -14.40 -4.95 -17.15
CA ALA A 101 -15.85 -4.86 -17.14
C ALA A 101 -16.40 -4.42 -18.50
N SER A 102 -15.77 -3.43 -19.14
CA SER A 102 -16.13 -2.96 -20.49
C SER A 102 -15.98 -4.07 -21.52
N SER A 103 -14.83 -4.75 -21.53
CA SER A 103 -14.58 -5.89 -22.41
C SER A 103 -15.60 -7.02 -22.24
N ALA A 104 -16.03 -7.28 -21.00
CA ALA A 104 -17.06 -8.28 -20.71
C ALA A 104 -18.45 -7.88 -21.22
N ILE A 105 -18.80 -6.59 -21.19
CA ILE A 105 -20.05 -6.06 -21.74
C ILE A 105 -20.03 -6.14 -23.26
N GLU A 106 -18.93 -5.70 -23.89
CA GLU A 106 -18.75 -5.78 -25.35
C GLU A 106 -18.83 -7.22 -25.87
N ALA A 107 -18.22 -8.18 -25.16
CA ALA A 107 -18.33 -9.59 -25.49
C ALA A 107 -19.80 -10.09 -25.46
N LYS A 108 -20.58 -9.67 -24.47
CA LYS A 108 -22.02 -10.01 -24.37
C LYS A 108 -22.88 -9.34 -25.44
N LEU A 109 -22.53 -8.12 -25.86
CA LEU A 109 -23.22 -7.43 -26.95
C LEU A 109 -22.90 -8.03 -28.32
N ARG A 110 -21.70 -8.61 -28.47
CA ARG A 110 -21.27 -9.30 -29.69
C ARG A 110 -21.93 -10.68 -29.85
N ASP A 111 -22.25 -11.36 -28.74
CA ASP A 111 -22.99 -12.63 -28.71
C ASP A 111 -24.26 -12.51 -27.83
N PRO A 112 -25.31 -11.83 -28.30
CA PRO A 112 -26.56 -11.70 -27.53
C PRO A 112 -27.32 -13.03 -27.38
N GLU A 113 -27.00 -14.06 -28.19
CA GLU A 113 -27.74 -15.33 -28.29
C GLU A 113 -26.87 -16.61 -28.46
N GLY A 114 -25.75 -16.75 -27.73
CA GLY A 114 -25.06 -18.05 -27.60
C GLY A 114 -25.23 -18.59 -26.19
N THR A 115 -26.15 -19.49 -25.85
CA THR A 115 -26.36 -20.84 -26.40
C THR A 115 -27.79 -21.30 -26.05
N GLN A 116 -28.34 -22.17 -26.90
CA GLN A 116 -29.41 -23.12 -26.55
C GLN A 116 -29.08 -23.95 -25.32
#